data_AF-A0AAX3DSA1-F1
#
_entry.id   AF-A0AAX3DSA1-F1
#
_cell.length_a   1.000
_cell.length_b   1.000
_cell.length_c   1.000
_cell.angle_alpha   90.00
_cell.angle_beta   90.00
_cell.angle_gamma   90.00
#
_symmetry.space_group_name_H-M   'P 1'
#
loop_
_entity.id
_entity.type
_entity.pdbx_description
1 polymer ?
#
loop_
_entity_poly.entity_id
_entity_poly.type
_entity_poly.pdbx_seq_one_letter_code
_entity_poly.pdbx_strand_id
1 'polypeptide(L)' 'MDNPRLISQLAALERKTSRRGKDTIDHPPAGHDDVANVVAGVAHCAVHRHSVTVQELVI' A
#
# COMPACT_ATOMS: atom_id res chain seq x y z
N MET A 1 15.99 -0.75 -8.95
CA MET A 1 14.84 -0.14 -8.24
C MET A 1 15.00 1.35 -8.45
N ASP A 2 14.49 1.85 -9.57
CA ASP A 2 14.92 3.16 -10.08
C ASP A 2 13.73 4.00 -10.52
N ASN A 3 12.57 3.78 -9.89
CA ASN A 3 11.38 4.60 -10.11
C ASN A 3 11.36 5.72 -9.05
N PRO A 4 11.66 6.99 -9.43
CA PRO A 4 11.76 8.09 -8.48
C PRO A 4 10.43 8.37 -7.76
N ARG A 5 9.30 8.13 -8.44
CA ARG A 5 7.96 8.28 -7.86
C ARG A 5 7.74 7.27 -6.75
N LEU A 6 8.04 5.99 -7.00
CA LEU A 6 7.91 4.94 -5.97
C LEU A 6 8.81 5.24 -4.76
N ILE A 7 10.06 5.64 -5.00
CA ILE A 7 10.99 5.98 -3.93
C ILE A 7 10.44 7.14 -3.09
N SER A 8 9.98 8.21 -3.73
CA SER A 8 9.40 9.37 -3.04
C SER A 8 8.14 9.00 -2.25
N GLN A 9 7.26 8.16 -2.80
CA GLN A 9 6.03 7.75 -2.12
C GLN A 9 6.31 6.87 -0.92
N LEU A 10 7.22 5.88 -1.05
CA LEU A 10 7.62 5.02 0.07
C LEU A 10 8.31 5.81 1.19
N ALA A 11 9.18 6.75 0.83
CA ALA A 11 9.90 7.57 1.81
C ALA A 11 9.00 8.55 2.55
N ALA A 12 7.85 8.93 1.97
CA ALA A 12 6.90 9.87 2.56
C ALA A 12 5.82 9.20 3.43
N LEU A 13 5.76 7.87 3.51
CA LEU A 13 4.75 7.18 4.31
C LEU A 13 4.91 7.47 5.80
N GLU A 14 3.79 7.73 6.47
CA GLU A 14 3.74 8.05 7.90
C GLU A 14 2.90 7.04 8.66
N ARG A 15 3.34 6.69 9.87
CA ARG A 15 2.52 5.93 10.82
C ARG A 15 1.60 6.88 11.59
N LYS A 16 0.30 6.71 11.41
CA LYS A 16 -0.75 7.43 12.15
C LYS A 16 -1.30 6.51 13.23
N THR A 17 -1.02 6.81 14.49
CA THR A 17 -1.48 6.00 15.63
C THR A 17 -2.92 6.34 16.01
N SER A 18 -3.78 5.34 16.10
CA SER A 18 -5.18 5.51 16.51
C SER A 18 -5.38 5.21 17.99
N ARG A 19 -6.19 6.03 18.67
CA ARG A 19 -6.64 5.76 20.05
C ARG A 19 -7.53 4.51 20.16
N ARG A 20 -8.08 4.02 19.05
CA ARG A 20 -9.01 2.87 18.98
C ARG A 20 -8.37 1.56 18.47
N GLY A 21 -7.04 1.50 18.44
CA GLY A 21 -6.32 0.22 18.43
C GLY A 21 -5.79 -0.29 17.09
N LYS A 22 -5.98 0.44 15.98
CA LYS A 22 -5.30 0.13 14.72
C LYS A 22 -4.51 1.33 14.22
N ASP A 23 -3.21 1.14 14.07
CA ASP A 23 -2.39 2.12 13.38
C ASP A 23 -2.62 2.01 11.88
N THR A 24 -2.45 3.15 11.21
CA THR A 24 -2.49 3.23 9.76
C THR A 24 -1.13 3.68 9.27
N ILE A 25 -0.68 3.12 8.14
CA ILE A 25 0.41 3.67 7.34
C ILE A 25 -0.23 4.38 6.15
N ASP A 26 0.05 5.65 5.96
CA ASP A 26 -0.66 6.49 4.99
C ASP A 26 0.21 7.66 4.54
N HIS A 27 -0.17 8.31 3.45
CA HIS A 27 0.49 9.50 2.96
C HIS A 27 0.19 10.74 3.86
N PRO A 28 1.08 11.75 3.83
CA PRO A 28 0.80 13.05 4.46
C PRO A 28 -0.37 13.76 3.74
N PRO A 29 -0.97 14.81 4.33
CA PRO A 29 -1.99 15.61 3.65
C PRO A 29 -1.53 16.07 2.26
N ALA A 30 -2.40 15.90 1.25
CA ALA A 30 -2.12 16.16 -0.17
C ALA A 30 -0.99 15.30 -0.80
N GLY A 31 -0.50 14.26 -0.10
CA GLY A 31 0.40 13.25 -0.65
C GLY A 31 -0.30 12.17 -1.48
N HIS A 32 0.48 11.30 -2.10
CA HIS A 32 0.02 10.13 -2.83
C HIS A 32 0.81 8.89 -2.41
N ASP A 33 0.16 7.73 -2.40
CA ASP A 33 0.74 6.43 -2.06
C ASP A 33 0.30 5.30 -3.00
N ASP A 34 -0.36 5.61 -4.11
CA ASP A 34 -0.92 4.65 -5.06
C ASP A 34 0.11 3.63 -5.57
N VAL A 35 1.31 4.07 -5.98
CA VAL A 35 2.35 3.14 -6.46
C VAL A 35 2.93 2.35 -5.29
N ALA A 36 3.15 2.99 -4.15
CA ALA A 36 3.61 2.31 -2.95
C ALA A 36 2.64 1.20 -2.51
N ASN A 37 1.34 1.48 -2.53
CA ASN A 37 0.29 0.52 -2.18
C ASN A 37 0.20 -0.65 -3.17
N VAL A 38 0.26 -0.38 -4.49
CA VAL A 38 0.31 -1.44 -5.50
C VAL A 38 1.53 -2.34 -5.28
N VAL A 39 2.71 -1.74 -5.10
CA VAL A 39 3.95 -2.50 -4.87
C VAL A 39 3.89 -3.31 -3.57
N ALA A 40 3.34 -2.74 -2.49
CA ALA A 40 3.15 -3.45 -1.23
C ALA A 40 2.23 -4.67 -1.40
N GLY A 41 1.12 -4.52 -2.13
CA GLY A 41 0.21 -5.63 -2.45
C GLY A 41 0.89 -6.74 -3.26
N VAL A 42 1.63 -6.36 -4.31
CA VAL A 42 2.36 -7.34 -5.13
C VAL A 42 3.44 -8.05 -4.32
N ALA A 43 4.22 -7.31 -3.52
CA ALA A 43 5.25 -7.89 -2.65
C ALA A 43 4.64 -8.87 -1.65
N HIS A 44 3.51 -8.52 -1.03
CA HIS A 44 2.79 -9.41 -0.13
C HIS A 44 2.39 -10.72 -0.84
N CYS A 45 1.73 -10.64 -2.00
CA CYS A 45 1.32 -11.81 -2.77
C CYS A 45 2.51 -12.68 -3.20
N ALA A 46 3.61 -12.05 -3.65
CA ALA A 46 4.81 -12.74 -4.10
C ALA A 46 5.47 -13.53 -2.96
N VAL A 47 5.54 -12.95 -1.75
CA VAL A 47 6.14 -13.58 -0.57
C VAL A 47 5.22 -14.67 0.01
N HIS A 48 3.91 -14.45 0.02
CA HIS A 48 2.97 -15.28 0.79
C HIS A 48 2.21 -16.33 -0.05
N ARG A 49 2.52 -16.49 -1.35
CA ARG A 49 1.87 -17.44 -2.30
C ARG A 49 0.37 -17.63 -2.06
N HIS A 50 -0.36 -16.53 -1.86
CA HIS A 50 -1.79 -16.61 -1.68
C HIS A 50 -2.47 -16.90 -3.03
N SER A 51 -3.26 -17.96 -3.08
CA SER A 51 -4.21 -18.20 -4.17
C SER A 51 -5.34 -17.17 -4.03
N VAL A 52 -5.35 -16.16 -4.89
CA VAL A 52 -6.42 -15.15 -4.91
C VAL A 52 -7.49 -15.59 -5.91
N THR A 53 -8.70 -15.82 -5.44
CA THR A 53 -9.87 -16.05 -6.30
C THR A 53 -10.51 -14.71 -6.61
N VAL A 54 -10.52 -14.32 -7.88
CA VAL A 54 -11.18 -13.08 -8.32
C VAL A 54 -12.68 -13.39 -8.51
N GLN A 55 -13.55 -12.72 -7.77
CA GLN A 55 -14.99 -12.75 -8.01
C GLN A 55 -15.33 -11.61 -8.96
N GLU A 56 -15.88 -11.93 -10.13
CA GLU A 56 -16.49 -10.90 -10.97
C GLU A 56 -17.71 -10.33 -10.27
N LEU A 57 -17.74 -9.01 -10.14
CA LEU A 57 -18.89 -8.29 -9.63
C LEU A 57 -19.91 -8.21 -10.78
N VAL A 58 -20.95 -9.04 -10.73
CA VAL A 58 -22.11 -8.89 -11.62
C VAL A 58 -22.91 -7.70 -11.12
N ILE A 59 -22.93 -6.65 -11.93
CA ILE A 59 -23.72 -5.41 -11.73
C ILE A 59 -25.20 -5.64 -12.04
#